data_AF-A0A2V5PMW6-F1
#
_entry.id   AF-A0A2V5PMW6-F1
#
_cell.length_a   1.000
_cell.length_b   1.000
_cell.length_c   1.000
_cell.angle_alpha   90.00
_cell.angle_beta   90.00
_cell.angle_gamma   90.00
#
_symmetry.space_group_name_H-M   'P 1'
#
loop_
_entity.id
_entity.type
_entity.pdbx_description
1 polymer ?
#
loop_
_entity_poly.entity_id
_entity_poly.type
_entity_poly.pdbx_seq_one_letter_code
_entity_poly.pdbx_strand_id
1 'polypeptide(L)'
;MALVFSAPNPKFNYTDTSGKKQSVEVVDKYYPKKIVQPFAKLDPKIDPKMRRAATIAEERARAHSLSKCWHFVKEALVAAGAVRSRPQTTLAKQAGQELVKNYGFKKLPVSNPYEAPVGSVLVYDAKRAAGHVEIRTESGFVSDFRSKTPSRRPLIGVFAKI
;
A
#
# COMPACT_ATOMS: atom_id res chain seq x y z
N MET A 1 24.63 5.72 -41.58
CA MET A 1 24.20 6.75 -40.60
C MET A 1 22.88 7.33 -41.09
N ALA A 2 21.75 7.04 -40.44
CA ALA A 2 20.46 7.63 -40.78
C ALA A 2 20.13 8.75 -39.79
N LEU A 3 19.99 9.99 -40.29
CA LEU A 3 19.56 11.15 -39.52
C LEU A 3 18.05 11.07 -39.30
N VAL A 4 17.62 10.95 -38.04
CA VAL A 4 16.20 11.03 -37.67
C VAL A 4 15.83 12.50 -37.53
N PHE A 5 15.10 13.05 -38.51
CA PHE A 5 14.46 14.35 -38.38
C PHE A 5 13.17 14.18 -37.55
N SER A 6 13.17 14.66 -36.31
CA SER A 6 11.93 14.80 -35.55
C SER A 6 11.15 15.99 -36.11
N ALA A 7 9.90 15.77 -36.53
CA ALA A 7 9.00 16.85 -36.93
C ALA A 7 8.82 17.85 -35.76
N PRO A 8 8.72 19.16 -36.03
CA PRO A 8 8.54 20.17 -34.99
C PRO A 8 7.17 19.99 -34.31
N ASN A 9 7.14 20.12 -32.97
CA ASN A 9 5.88 20.04 -32.21
C ASN A 9 4.93 21.17 -32.67
N PRO A 10 3.64 20.88 -32.92
CA PRO A 10 2.67 21.91 -33.28
C PRO A 10 2.55 22.95 -32.16
N LYS A 11 2.53 24.24 -32.53
CA LYS A 11 2.41 25.35 -31.57
C LYS A 11 1.09 26.07 -31.76
N PHE A 12 0.39 26.35 -30.67
CA PHE A 12 -0.82 27.14 -30.64
C PHE A 12 -0.47 28.60 -30.33
N ASN A 13 -0.82 29.51 -31.23
CA ASN A 13 -0.56 30.92 -31.07
C ASN A 13 -1.83 31.64 -30.58
N TYR A 14 -1.71 32.45 -29.54
CA TYR A 14 -2.81 33.27 -29.03
C TYR A 14 -2.31 34.67 -28.63
N THR A 15 -3.22 35.62 -28.54
CA THR A 15 -2.92 36.96 -28.04
C THR A 15 -3.38 37.04 -26.59
N ASP A 16 -2.48 37.41 -25.69
CA ASP A 16 -2.82 37.59 -24.28
C ASP A 16 -3.63 38.88 -24.05
N THR A 17 -4.12 39.07 -22.83
CA THR A 17 -4.92 40.24 -22.45
C THR A 17 -4.17 41.57 -22.52
N SER A 18 -2.84 41.53 -22.69
CA SER A 18 -1.98 42.71 -22.91
C SER A 18 -1.75 43.01 -24.39
N GLY A 19 -2.38 42.25 -25.30
CA GLY A 19 -2.22 42.40 -26.75
C GLY A 19 -0.96 41.75 -27.31
N LYS A 20 -0.21 40.99 -26.50
CA LYS A 20 1.05 40.36 -26.92
C LYS A 20 0.79 38.96 -27.45
N LYS A 21 1.36 38.65 -28.62
CA LYS A 21 1.30 37.31 -29.22
C LYS A 21 2.18 36.35 -28.43
N GLN A 22 1.59 35.27 -27.93
CA GLN A 22 2.24 34.17 -27.26
C GLN A 22 2.04 32.87 -28.05
N SER A 23 2.93 31.92 -27.84
CA SER A 23 2.91 30.61 -28.49
C SER A 23 3.18 29.53 -27.45
N VAL A 24 2.31 28.53 -27.37
CA VAL A 24 2.46 27.38 -26.47
C VAL A 24 2.53 26.09 -27.27
N GLU A 25 3.34 25.14 -26.82
CA GLU A 25 3.44 23.83 -27.45
C GLU A 25 2.14 23.04 -27.22
N VAL A 26 1.61 22.46 -28.29
CA VAL A 26 0.43 21.60 -28.23
C VAL A 26 0.90 20.20 -27.82
N VAL A 27 0.41 19.74 -26.66
CA VAL A 27 0.69 18.38 -26.18
C VAL A 27 -0.21 17.40 -26.93
N ASP A 28 0.26 16.90 -28.06
CA ASP A 28 -0.49 15.97 -28.93
C ASP A 28 -0.68 14.58 -28.30
N LYS A 29 0.23 14.18 -27.41
CA LYS A 29 0.20 12.87 -26.74
C LYS A 29 0.15 13.04 -25.23
N TYR A 30 -1.05 13.06 -24.68
CA TYR A 30 -1.27 12.83 -23.25
C TYR A 30 -0.95 11.36 -22.95
N TYR A 31 0.30 11.05 -22.63
CA TYR A 31 0.66 9.78 -22.00
C TYR A 31 0.50 9.94 -20.49
N PRO A 32 -0.62 9.51 -19.87
CA PRO A 32 -0.58 9.27 -18.45
C PRO A 32 0.46 8.16 -18.29
N LYS A 33 1.63 8.46 -17.71
CA LYS A 33 2.54 7.42 -17.23
C LYS A 33 1.66 6.49 -16.39
N LYS A 34 1.29 5.33 -16.94
CA LYS A 34 0.48 4.35 -16.24
C LYS A 34 1.32 3.97 -15.04
N ILE A 35 0.93 4.43 -13.85
CA ILE A 35 1.60 4.07 -12.61
C ILE A 35 1.29 2.60 -12.40
N VAL A 36 2.14 1.74 -12.97
CA VAL A 36 2.04 0.30 -12.77
C VAL A 36 2.49 0.05 -11.34
N GLN A 37 1.53 -0.28 -10.49
CA GLN A 37 1.83 -0.63 -9.10
C GLN A 37 2.61 -1.95 -9.12
N PRO A 38 3.79 -2.03 -8.48
CA PRO A 38 4.59 -3.24 -8.53
C PRO A 38 3.86 -4.38 -7.81
N PHE A 39 3.87 -5.56 -8.44
CA PHE A 39 3.51 -6.80 -7.75
C PHE A 39 4.41 -6.97 -6.53
N ALA A 40 3.81 -7.40 -5.43
CA ALA A 40 4.54 -7.54 -4.18
C ALA A 40 5.68 -8.56 -4.31
N LYS A 41 6.82 -8.27 -3.68
CA LYS A 41 7.96 -9.19 -3.67
C LYS A 41 7.62 -10.39 -2.77
N LEU A 42 7.88 -11.59 -3.30
CA LEU A 42 7.80 -12.82 -2.55
C LEU A 42 9.15 -13.06 -1.87
N ASP A 43 9.24 -12.74 -0.58
CA ASP A 43 10.46 -12.98 0.21
C ASP A 43 10.39 -14.37 0.84
N PRO A 44 11.28 -15.31 0.49
CA PRO A 44 11.28 -16.66 1.04
C PRO A 44 11.64 -16.71 2.53
N LYS A 45 12.21 -15.64 3.10
CA LYS A 45 12.53 -15.56 4.53
C LYS A 45 11.31 -15.29 5.40
N ILE A 46 10.20 -14.83 4.82
CA ILE A 46 8.98 -14.54 5.56
C ILE A 46 8.25 -15.85 5.87
N ASP A 47 7.81 -16.00 7.12
CA ASP A 47 7.04 -17.18 7.55
C ASP A 47 5.84 -17.39 6.60
N PRO A 48 5.69 -18.58 5.98
CA PRO A 48 4.61 -18.86 5.02
C PRO A 48 3.20 -18.63 5.61
N LYS A 49 3.05 -18.68 6.94
CA LYS A 49 1.80 -18.33 7.64
C LYS A 49 1.42 -16.87 7.46
N MET A 50 2.37 -15.96 7.26
CA MET A 50 2.09 -14.56 6.95
C MET A 50 1.39 -14.43 5.58
N ARG A 51 1.86 -15.18 4.58
CA ARG A 51 1.20 -15.22 3.27
C ARG A 51 -0.20 -15.81 3.38
N ARG A 52 -0.34 -16.91 4.14
CA ARG A 52 -1.65 -17.49 4.42
C ARG A 52 -2.59 -16.50 5.12
N ALA A 53 -2.08 -15.68 6.03
CA ALA A 53 -2.87 -14.62 6.66
C ALA A 53 -3.35 -13.57 5.66
N ALA A 54 -2.52 -13.17 4.69
CA ALA A 54 -2.95 -12.28 3.61
C ALA A 54 -4.09 -12.91 2.78
N THR A 55 -3.96 -14.17 2.38
CA THR A 55 -5.00 -14.89 1.64
C THR A 55 -6.31 -14.97 2.42
N ILE A 56 -6.25 -15.38 3.70
CA ILE A 56 -7.45 -15.46 4.56
C ILE A 56 -8.10 -14.07 4.72
N ALA A 57 -7.29 -13.02 4.90
CA ALA A 57 -7.81 -11.66 4.98
C ALA A 57 -8.47 -11.22 3.67
N GLU A 58 -7.89 -11.55 2.51
CA GLU A 58 -8.51 -11.30 1.20
C GLU A 58 -9.82 -12.05 1.06
N GLU A 59 -9.87 -13.34 1.33
CA GLU A 59 -11.08 -14.16 1.25
C GLU A 59 -12.21 -13.63 2.14
N ARG A 60 -11.88 -13.11 3.33
CA ARG A 60 -12.86 -12.59 4.29
C ARG A 60 -13.18 -11.10 4.13
N ALA A 61 -12.46 -10.41 3.25
CA ALA A 61 -12.62 -8.98 3.05
C ALA A 61 -14.04 -8.64 2.56
N ARG A 62 -14.55 -7.50 3.04
CA ARG A 62 -15.85 -6.97 2.63
C ARG A 62 -15.71 -6.10 1.39
N ALA A 63 -16.85 -5.82 0.75
CA ALA A 63 -16.92 -4.96 -0.44
C ALA A 63 -16.50 -3.51 -0.13
N HIS A 64 -16.70 -3.05 1.10
CA HIS A 64 -16.32 -1.71 1.57
C HIS A 64 -15.87 -1.76 3.04
N SER A 65 -15.19 -0.70 3.48
CA SER A 65 -14.69 -0.57 4.86
C SER A 65 -15.83 -0.59 5.88
N LEU A 66 -15.66 -1.37 6.95
CA LEU A 66 -16.55 -1.42 8.11
C LEU A 66 -15.93 -0.70 9.33
N SER A 67 -14.83 0.02 9.15
CA SER A 67 -14.02 0.60 10.24
C SER A 67 -13.52 -0.44 11.25
N LYS A 68 -13.39 -1.70 10.83
CA LYS A 68 -12.97 -2.84 11.66
C LYS A 68 -11.64 -3.45 11.22
N CYS A 69 -10.82 -2.67 10.51
CA CYS A 69 -9.50 -3.10 9.98
C CYS A 69 -8.71 -3.99 10.95
N TRP A 70 -8.43 -3.52 12.16
CA TRP A 70 -7.61 -4.28 13.11
C TRP A 70 -8.30 -5.55 13.61
N HIS A 71 -9.63 -5.56 13.71
CA HIS A 71 -10.38 -6.75 14.09
C HIS A 71 -10.21 -7.87 13.05
N PHE A 72 -10.35 -7.55 11.76
CA PHE A 72 -10.23 -8.51 10.66
C PHE A 72 -8.80 -9.02 10.52
N VAL A 73 -7.80 -8.14 10.64
CA VAL A 73 -6.40 -8.53 10.59
C VAL A 73 -6.04 -9.49 11.73
N LYS A 74 -6.51 -9.24 12.96
CA LYS A 74 -6.32 -10.18 14.08
C LYS A 74 -6.87 -11.56 13.77
N GLU A 75 -8.09 -11.63 13.23
CA GLU A 75 -8.72 -12.91 12.88
C GLU A 75 -7.94 -13.66 11.81
N ALA A 76 -7.47 -12.95 10.78
CA ALA A 76 -6.66 -13.55 9.73
C ALA A 76 -5.32 -14.09 10.26
N LEU A 77 -4.63 -13.33 11.13
CA LEU A 77 -3.38 -13.77 11.76
C LEU A 77 -3.57 -15.01 12.64
N VAL A 78 -4.66 -15.06 13.41
CA VAL A 78 -5.00 -16.23 14.25
C VAL A 78 -5.36 -17.43 13.38
N ALA A 79 -6.22 -17.25 12.38
CA ALA A 79 -6.66 -18.32 11.50
C ALA A 79 -5.51 -18.91 10.66
N ALA A 80 -4.52 -18.09 10.30
CA ALA A 80 -3.30 -18.55 9.63
C ALA A 80 -2.31 -19.25 10.57
N GLY A 81 -2.51 -19.16 11.88
CA GLY A 81 -1.56 -19.64 12.90
C GLY A 81 -0.27 -18.79 12.99
N ALA A 82 -0.27 -17.58 12.43
CA ALA A 82 0.88 -16.66 12.49
C ALA A 82 1.11 -16.15 13.93
N VAL A 83 0.01 -16.03 14.69
CA VAL A 83 0.00 -15.73 16.13
C VAL A 83 -0.63 -16.88 16.91
N ARG A 84 -0.11 -17.15 18.11
CA ARG A 84 -0.63 -18.21 19.00
C ARG A 84 -1.98 -17.87 19.64
N SER A 85 -2.32 -16.59 19.72
CA SER A 85 -3.52 -16.07 20.35
C SER A 85 -3.91 -14.74 19.71
N ARG A 86 -5.15 -14.32 19.89
CA ARG A 86 -5.65 -13.06 19.35
C ARG A 86 -4.94 -11.86 20.02
N PRO A 87 -4.34 -10.93 19.24
CA PRO A 87 -3.83 -9.66 19.78
C PRO A 87 -4.92 -8.87 20.51
N GLN A 88 -4.56 -8.22 21.60
CA GLN A 88 -5.47 -7.61 22.58
C GLN A 88 -5.60 -6.10 22.41
N THR A 89 -4.64 -5.41 21.78
CA THR A 89 -4.71 -3.95 21.62
C THR A 89 -5.96 -3.51 20.86
N THR A 90 -6.66 -2.50 21.38
CA THR A 90 -7.89 -2.00 20.73
C THR A 90 -7.55 -1.11 19.54
N LEU A 91 -6.51 -0.28 19.65
CA LEU A 91 -6.15 0.69 18.62
C LEU A 91 -5.22 0.06 17.59
N ALA A 92 -5.56 0.24 16.31
CA ALA A 92 -4.79 -0.24 15.17
C ALA A 92 -3.34 0.27 15.21
N LYS A 93 -3.10 1.52 15.61
CA LYS A 93 -1.74 2.09 15.73
C LYS A 93 -0.85 1.42 16.79
N GLN A 94 -1.44 0.70 17.74
CA GLN A 94 -0.70 -0.05 18.77
C GLN A 94 -0.29 -1.44 18.30
N ALA A 95 -0.85 -1.92 17.18
CA ALA A 95 -0.62 -3.27 16.65
C ALA A 95 0.88 -3.57 16.49
N GLY A 96 1.66 -2.64 15.92
CA GLY A 96 3.08 -2.87 15.67
C GLY A 96 3.86 -3.17 16.94
N GLN A 97 3.66 -2.39 18.00
CA GLN A 97 4.32 -2.62 19.28
C GLN A 97 3.92 -3.95 19.91
N GLU A 98 2.63 -4.29 19.87
CA GLU A 98 2.13 -5.56 20.41
C GLU A 98 2.67 -6.77 19.66
N LEU A 99 2.66 -6.72 18.32
CA LEU A 99 3.12 -7.80 17.46
C LEU A 99 4.59 -8.12 17.72
N VAL A 100 5.42 -7.09 17.88
CA VAL A 100 6.85 -7.26 18.20
C VAL A 100 7.01 -7.83 19.61
N LYS A 101 6.39 -7.20 20.61
CA LYS A 101 6.60 -7.56 22.02
C LYS A 101 6.08 -8.96 22.38
N ASN A 102 4.92 -9.34 21.86
CA ASN A 102 4.18 -10.51 22.35
C ASN A 102 4.12 -11.68 21.36
N TYR A 103 4.37 -11.43 20.07
CA TYR A 103 4.11 -12.42 19.00
C TYR A 103 5.33 -12.73 18.13
N GLY A 104 6.49 -12.13 18.44
CA GLY A 104 7.77 -12.41 17.77
C GLY A 104 7.88 -11.80 16.38
N PHE A 105 7.11 -10.76 16.07
CA PHE A 105 7.27 -10.03 14.83
C PHE A 105 8.52 -9.16 14.88
N LYS A 106 9.08 -8.85 13.72
CA LYS A 106 10.16 -7.87 13.56
C LYS A 106 9.67 -6.73 12.69
N LYS A 107 10.09 -5.51 13.05
CA LYS A 107 9.91 -4.33 12.20
C LYS A 107 10.92 -4.43 11.04
N LEU A 108 10.41 -4.44 9.81
CA LEU A 108 11.24 -4.47 8.62
C LEU A 108 11.78 -3.06 8.32
N PRO A 109 12.99 -2.92 7.76
CA PRO A 109 13.55 -1.65 7.32
C PRO A 109 12.91 -1.20 5.99
N VAL A 110 11.58 -1.13 5.95
CA VAL A 110 10.79 -0.78 4.77
C VAL A 110 9.92 0.42 5.13
N SER A 111 10.13 1.52 4.41
CA SER A 111 9.35 2.76 4.56
C SER A 111 8.27 2.93 3.50
N ASN A 112 8.41 2.24 2.36
CA ASN A 112 7.44 2.27 1.28
C ASN A 112 6.48 1.07 1.38
N PRO A 113 5.16 1.28 1.57
CA PRO A 113 4.19 0.19 1.65
C PRO A 113 4.20 -0.77 0.46
N TYR A 114 4.52 -0.30 -0.74
CA TYR A 114 4.54 -1.12 -1.94
C TYR A 114 5.72 -2.11 -1.98
N GLU A 115 6.79 -1.81 -1.24
CA GLU A 115 7.99 -2.65 -1.13
C GLU A 115 7.87 -3.68 0.01
N ALA A 116 6.80 -3.63 0.80
CA ALA A 116 6.55 -4.61 1.83
C ALA A 116 6.43 -6.02 1.20
N PRO A 117 7.07 -7.05 1.79
CA PRO A 117 6.86 -8.44 1.38
C PRO A 117 5.40 -8.88 1.59
N VAL A 118 4.91 -9.80 0.74
CA VAL A 118 3.57 -10.40 0.91
C VAL A 118 3.41 -10.99 2.31
N GLY A 119 2.25 -10.72 2.93
CA GLY A 119 1.94 -11.16 4.28
C GLY A 119 2.41 -10.20 5.37
N SER A 120 3.24 -9.19 5.04
CA SER A 120 3.64 -8.18 6.03
C SER A 120 2.44 -7.38 6.53
N VAL A 121 2.42 -7.07 7.82
CA VAL A 121 1.42 -6.22 8.48
C VAL A 121 1.93 -4.78 8.46
N LEU A 122 1.18 -3.88 7.84
CA LEU A 122 1.48 -2.46 7.76
C LEU A 122 0.61 -1.72 8.78
N VAL A 123 1.25 -0.89 9.61
CA VAL A 123 0.58 -0.16 10.68
C VAL A 123 0.72 1.33 10.41
N TYR A 124 -0.39 2.05 10.48
CA TYR A 124 -0.47 3.48 10.17
C TYR A 124 -0.98 4.28 11.37
N ASP A 125 -0.44 5.48 11.51
CA ASP A 125 -0.82 6.40 12.57
C ASP A 125 -2.13 7.15 12.26
N ALA A 126 -2.70 7.74 13.31
CA ALA A 126 -3.75 8.74 13.20
C ALA A 126 -3.71 9.68 14.41
N LYS A 127 -3.69 11.00 14.13
CA LYS A 127 -3.61 12.05 15.16
C LYS A 127 -4.67 11.92 16.26
N ARG A 128 -5.93 11.67 15.90
CA ARG A 128 -7.07 11.57 16.83
C ARG A 128 -7.99 10.38 16.52
N ALA A 129 -7.42 9.25 16.10
CA ALA A 129 -8.21 8.05 15.80
C ALA A 129 -7.43 6.76 16.11
N ALA A 130 -8.06 5.61 15.87
CA ALA A 130 -7.50 4.29 16.13
C ALA A 130 -6.25 3.94 15.30
N GLY A 131 -5.98 4.68 14.21
CA GLY A 131 -4.97 4.31 13.21
C GLY A 131 -5.57 3.43 12.11
N HIS A 132 -4.72 2.78 11.33
CA HIS A 132 -5.14 1.77 10.36
C HIS A 132 -4.12 0.64 10.30
N VAL A 133 -4.58 -0.58 10.00
CA VAL A 133 -3.73 -1.74 9.79
C VAL A 133 -4.23 -2.50 8.58
N GLU A 134 -3.30 -2.90 7.71
CA GLU A 134 -3.56 -3.75 6.55
C GLU A 134 -2.43 -4.78 6.38
N ILE A 135 -2.72 -5.86 5.68
CA ILE A 135 -1.75 -6.88 5.28
C ILE A 135 -1.42 -6.66 3.81
N ARG A 136 -0.14 -6.71 3.46
CA ARG A 136 0.29 -6.71 2.05
C ARG A 136 -0.15 -8.00 1.37
N THR A 137 -0.88 -7.88 0.27
CA THR A 137 -1.23 -9.00 -0.62
C THR A 137 -0.40 -8.93 -1.89
N GLU A 138 -0.50 -9.93 -2.77
CA GLU A 138 0.28 -9.99 -4.02
C GLU A 138 0.04 -8.77 -4.92
N SER A 139 -1.22 -8.33 -4.99
CA SER A 139 -1.67 -7.27 -5.90
C SER A 139 -2.14 -5.99 -5.18
N GLY A 140 -2.22 -6.00 -3.85
CA GLY A 140 -2.72 -4.85 -3.10
C GLY A 140 -2.53 -4.98 -1.60
N PHE A 141 -3.53 -4.50 -0.87
CA PHE A 141 -3.55 -4.39 0.57
C PHE A 141 -4.92 -4.82 1.06
N VAL A 142 -4.96 -5.51 2.19
CA VAL A 142 -6.22 -5.96 2.77
C VAL A 142 -6.30 -5.66 4.24
N SER A 143 -7.43 -5.10 4.65
CA SER A 143 -7.76 -4.86 6.05
C SER A 143 -9.08 -5.55 6.37
N ASP A 144 -10.14 -4.80 6.61
CA ASP A 144 -11.52 -5.27 6.59
C ASP A 144 -12.13 -5.26 5.17
N PHE A 145 -11.45 -4.61 4.22
CA PHE A 145 -11.78 -4.58 2.80
C PHE A 145 -10.50 -4.67 1.95
N ARG A 146 -10.62 -4.99 0.66
CA ARG A 146 -9.49 -5.04 -0.28
C ARG A 146 -9.25 -3.66 -0.89
N SER A 147 -8.00 -3.27 -1.03
CA SER A 147 -7.58 -2.04 -1.69
C SER A 147 -6.39 -2.28 -2.61
N LYS A 148 -6.37 -1.62 -3.78
CA LYS A 148 -5.20 -1.63 -4.68
C LYS A 148 -4.08 -0.72 -4.19
N THR A 149 -4.40 0.25 -3.34
CA THR A 149 -3.47 1.26 -2.83
C THR A 149 -3.42 1.21 -1.31
N PRO A 150 -2.26 1.44 -0.69
CA PRO A 150 -2.13 1.46 0.76
C PRO A 150 -2.88 2.66 1.34
N SER A 151 -3.06 2.62 2.67
CA SER A 151 -3.56 3.77 3.40
C SER A 151 -2.70 5.03 3.17
N ARG A 152 -3.37 6.18 3.01
CA ARG A 152 -2.72 7.50 2.84
C ARG A 152 -2.20 8.08 4.16
N ARG A 153 -2.43 7.39 5.27
CA ARG A 153 -2.01 7.82 6.62
C ARG A 153 -0.49 7.67 6.76
N PRO A 154 0.14 8.35 7.74
CA PRO A 154 1.56 8.15 8.01
C PRO A 154 1.84 6.70 8.41
N LEU A 155 2.81 6.05 7.75
CA LEU A 155 3.23 4.69 8.07
C LEU A 155 4.07 4.69 9.36
N ILE A 156 3.66 3.90 10.36
CA ILE A 156 4.44 3.65 11.59
C ILE A 156 5.51 2.59 11.32
N GLY A 157 5.14 1.55 10.57
CA GLY A 157 6.06 0.49 10.19
C GLY A 157 5.43 -0.67 9.46
N VAL A 158 6.30 -1.50 8.89
CA VAL A 158 5.99 -2.79 8.28
C VAL A 158 6.53 -3.88 9.21
N PHE A 159 5.71 -4.87 9.53
CA PHE A 159 6.00 -5.90 10.52
C PHE A 159 5.75 -7.28 9.92
N ALA A 160 6.69 -8.20 10.10
CA ALA A 160 6.52 -9.58 9.65
C ALA A 160 7.23 -10.56 10.59
N LYS A 161 6.91 -11.84 10.43
CA LYS A 161 7.68 -12.95 11.03
C LYS A 161 8.65 -13.48 9.99
N ILE A 162 9.89 -13.67 10.43
CA ILE A 162 11.00 -14.26 9.68
C ILE A 162 11.62 -15.38 10.49
#